data_AF-A0A134A5K2-F1
#
_entry.id   AF-A0A134A5K2-F1
#
_cell.length_a   1.000
_cell.length_b   1.000
_cell.length_c   1.000
_cell.angle_alpha   90.00
_cell.angle_beta   90.00
_cell.angle_gamma   90.00
#
_symmetry.space_group_name_H-M   'P 1'
#
loop_
_entity.id
_entity.type
_entity.pdbx_description
1 polymer ?
#
loop_
_entity_poly.entity_id
_entity_poly.type
_entity_poly.pdbx_seq_one_letter_code
_entity_poly.pdbx_strand_id
1 'polypeptide(L)'
;MERFDRRLHVRVSASDIERAQTLAGTLDITTSALVRLLLQLPAKDVAARRHVVLDLACANRLYRELNQWGYQQNQAAHALNRIAYYLRREAMDASDVLEELASVERQLERLRERADEIAVPVRKVAESRLLFL
;
A
#
# COMPACT_ATOMS: atom_id res chain seq x y z
N MET A 1 -10.45 2.83 -20.99
CA MET A 1 -10.99 3.92 -20.12
C MET A 1 -12.49 3.74 -20.08
N GLU A 2 -13.09 3.55 -18.91
CA GLU A 2 -14.57 3.45 -18.79
C GLU A 2 -15.23 4.71 -19.34
N ARG A 3 -16.33 4.56 -20.09
CA ARG A 3 -17.05 5.67 -20.70
C ARG A 3 -18.25 6.02 -19.82
N PHE A 4 -18.27 7.23 -19.27
CA PHE A 4 -19.38 7.73 -18.45
C PHE A 4 -20.40 8.48 -19.34
N ASP A 5 -21.50 7.82 -19.70
CA ASP A 5 -22.52 8.33 -20.62
C ASP A 5 -23.81 8.83 -19.91
N ARG A 6 -24.04 8.40 -18.67
CA ARG A 6 -25.18 8.82 -17.84
C ARG A 6 -24.90 10.13 -17.09
N ARG A 7 -25.94 10.95 -16.92
CA ARG A 7 -25.86 12.26 -16.24
C ARG A 7 -26.60 12.22 -14.91
N LEU A 8 -25.99 12.83 -13.89
CA LEU A 8 -26.60 13.11 -12.59
C LEU A 8 -26.76 14.63 -12.46
N HIS A 9 -27.97 15.09 -12.17
CA HIS A 9 -28.26 16.50 -11.93
C HIS A 9 -28.44 16.73 -10.43
N VAL A 10 -27.66 17.64 -9.86
CA VAL A 10 -27.69 17.97 -8.43
C VAL A 10 -27.94 19.46 -8.27
N ARG A 11 -28.83 19.84 -7.35
CA ARG A 11 -29.03 21.24 -6.96
C ARG A 11 -28.01 21.59 -5.90
N VAL A 12 -27.22 22.63 -6.16
CA VAL A 12 -26.13 23.09 -5.30
C VAL A 12 -26.12 24.62 -5.26
N SER A 13 -25.62 25.20 -4.17
CA SER A 13 -25.41 26.64 -4.09
C SER A 13 -24.14 27.04 -4.86
N ALA A 14 -23.99 28.33 -5.16
CA ALA A 14 -22.77 28.86 -5.77
C ALA A 14 -21.53 28.56 -4.91
N SER A 15 -21.65 28.65 -3.58
CA SER A 15 -20.57 28.36 -2.65
C SER A 15 -20.13 26.89 -2.69
N ASP A 16 -21.06 25.97 -2.96
CA ASP A 16 -20.74 24.53 -3.06
C ASP A 16 -19.95 24.25 -4.34
N ILE A 17 -20.32 24.91 -5.44
CA ILE A 17 -19.61 24.82 -6.72
C ILE A 17 -18.17 25.30 -6.56
N GLU A 18 -17.98 26.47 -5.94
CA GLU A 18 -16.64 27.03 -5.71
C GLU A 18 -15.79 26.09 -4.86
N ARG A 19 -16.30 25.60 -3.72
CA ARG A 19 -15.58 24.64 -2.88
C ARG A 19 -15.20 23.36 -3.63
N ALA A 20 -16.12 22.82 -4.44
CA ALA A 20 -15.86 21.63 -5.24
C ALA A 20 -14.79 21.87 -6.32
N GLN A 21 -14.79 23.04 -6.96
CA GLN A 21 -13.78 23.42 -7.94
C GLN A 21 -12.41 23.64 -7.31
N THR A 22 -12.35 24.36 -6.18
CA THR A 22 -11.10 24.56 -5.43
C THR A 22 -10.50 23.23 -5.02
N LEU A 23 -11.29 22.34 -4.41
CA LEU A 23 -10.82 21.02 -3.98
C LEU A 23 -10.35 20.16 -5.16
N ALA A 24 -11.12 20.14 -6.26
CA ALA A 24 -10.74 19.43 -7.47
C ALA A 24 -9.40 19.95 -8.04
N GLY A 25 -9.20 21.27 -8.04
CA GLY A 25 -7.95 21.90 -8.45
C GLY A 25 -6.77 21.56 -7.54
N THR A 26 -6.97 21.56 -6.22
CA THR A 26 -5.92 21.14 -5.26
C THR A 26 -5.50 19.68 -5.46
N LEU A 27 -6.42 18.83 -5.88
CA LEU A 27 -6.18 17.40 -6.13
C LEU A 27 -5.76 17.08 -7.57
N ASP A 28 -5.64 18.09 -8.44
CA ASP A 28 -5.34 17.95 -9.88
C ASP A 28 -6.29 16.97 -10.62
N ILE A 29 -7.59 17.03 -10.30
CA ILE A 29 -8.63 16.21 -10.94
C ILE A 29 -9.78 17.07 -11.46
N THR A 30 -10.59 16.52 -12.37
CA THR A 30 -11.82 17.19 -12.80
C THR A 30 -12.88 17.17 -11.68
N THR A 31 -13.74 18.18 -11.63
CA THR A 31 -14.90 18.19 -10.71
C THR A 31 -15.78 16.95 -10.88
N SER A 32 -15.89 16.43 -12.12
CA SER A 32 -16.64 15.19 -12.38
C SER A 32 -15.99 13.96 -11.74
N ALA A 33 -14.65 13.91 -11.68
CA ALA A 33 -13.91 12.84 -11.01
C ALA A 33 -14.07 12.93 -9.49
N LEU A 34 -14.01 14.14 -8.94
CA LEU A 34 -14.29 14.38 -7.52
C LEU A 34 -15.68 13.88 -7.13
N VAL A 35 -16.72 14.23 -7.89
CA VAL A 35 -18.10 13.76 -7.63
C VAL A 35 -18.20 12.24 -7.71
N ARG A 36 -17.53 11.60 -8.69
CA ARG A 36 -17.53 10.13 -8.79
C ARG A 36 -16.87 9.46 -7.59
N LEU A 37 -15.75 9.99 -7.10
CA LEU A 37 -15.08 9.49 -5.89
C LEU A 37 -16.02 9.58 -4.67
N LEU A 38 -16.71 10.71 -4.53
CA LEU A 38 -17.67 10.89 -3.42
C LEU A 38 -18.89 9.97 -3.53
N LEU A 39 -19.36 9.65 -4.74
CA LEU A 39 -20.46 8.72 -4.97
C LEU A 39 -20.09 7.26 -4.69
N GLN A 40 -18.80 6.92 -4.69
CA GLN A 40 -18.33 5.58 -4.35
C GLN A 40 -18.32 5.32 -2.83
N LEU A 41 -18.42 6.38 -2.01
CA LEU A 41 -18.51 6.27 -0.56
C LEU A 41 -19.79 5.51 -0.14
N PRO A 42 -19.74 4.60 0.85
CA PRO A 42 -20.91 3.86 1.30
C PRO A 42 -21.97 4.76 1.92
N ALA A 43 -23.23 4.52 1.55
CA ALA A 43 -24.38 5.25 2.09
C ALA A 43 -24.49 5.19 3.63
N LYS A 44 -24.06 4.07 4.24
CA LYS A 44 -23.98 3.88 5.70
C LYS A 44 -23.05 4.87 6.40
N ASP A 45 -22.05 5.39 5.69
CA ASP A 45 -21.03 6.29 6.22
C ASP A 45 -21.40 7.77 5.98
N VAL A 46 -22.14 8.07 4.91
CA VAL A 46 -22.66 9.42 4.60
C VAL A 46 -23.66 9.90 5.66
N ALA A 47 -24.50 8.99 6.18
CA ALA A 47 -25.48 9.31 7.22
C ALA A 47 -24.82 9.78 8.54
N ALA A 48 -23.54 9.49 8.76
CA ALA A 48 -22.85 9.72 10.03
C ALA A 48 -22.11 11.07 10.14
N ARG A 49 -22.15 11.95 9.11
CA ARG A 49 -21.31 13.18 9.06
C ARG A 49 -19.82 12.89 9.38
N ARG A 50 -19.29 11.77 8.89
CA ARG A 50 -17.88 11.40 9.13
C ARG A 50 -17.01 11.84 7.96
N HIS A 51 -15.96 12.58 8.27
CA HIS A 51 -14.95 12.98 7.30
C HIS A 51 -14.06 11.78 6.94
N VAL A 52 -13.90 11.49 5.64
CA VAL A 52 -12.91 10.53 5.17
C VAL A 52 -11.58 11.26 5.06
N VAL A 53 -10.64 10.95 5.96
CA VAL A 53 -9.28 11.49 5.91
C VAL A 53 -8.38 10.42 5.32
N LEU A 54 -7.86 10.68 4.12
CA LEU A 54 -6.85 9.85 3.49
C LEU A 54 -5.48 10.31 3.96
N ASP A 55 -4.85 9.55 4.87
CA ASP A 55 -3.44 9.75 5.19
C ASP A 55 -2.56 9.19 4.06
N LEU A 56 -2.40 10.00 3.02
CA LEU A 56 -1.56 9.67 1.86
C LEU A 56 -0.07 9.53 2.23
N ALA A 57 0.38 10.19 3.30
CA ALA A 57 1.76 10.07 3.75
C ALA A 57 2.01 8.70 4.38
N CYS A 58 1.07 8.21 5.19
CA CYS A 58 1.09 6.85 5.70
C CYS A 58 0.98 5.83 4.56
N ALA A 59 0.00 5.96 3.67
CA ALA A 59 -0.18 5.04 2.54
C ALA A 59 1.10 4.92 1.66
N ASN A 60 1.75 6.03 1.35
CA ASN A 60 3.00 6.04 0.59
C ASN A 60 4.19 5.44 1.36
N ARG A 61 4.18 5.49 2.68
CA ARG A 61 5.19 4.82 3.51
C ARG A 61 4.98 3.32 3.47
N LEU A 62 3.75 2.85 3.68
CA LEU A 62 3.38 1.44 3.59
C LEU A 62 3.73 0.83 2.24
N TYR A 63 3.47 1.56 1.15
CA TYR A 63 3.79 1.12 -0.20
C TYR A 63 5.30 0.92 -0.43
N ARG A 64 6.13 1.88 0.01
CA ARG A 64 7.60 1.79 -0.11
C ARG A 64 8.16 0.61 0.66
N GLU A 65 7.62 0.40 1.85
CA GLU A 65 8.02 -0.66 2.75
C GLU A 65 7.62 -2.06 2.23
N LEU A 66 6.42 -2.20 1.66
CA LEU A 66 6.00 -3.42 0.96
C LEU A 66 6.91 -3.76 -0.22
N ASN A 67 7.35 -2.76 -0.99
CA ASN A 67 8.32 -2.98 -2.07
C ASN A 67 9.67 -3.46 -1.52
N GLN A 68 10.13 -2.88 -0.41
CA GLN A 68 11.38 -3.26 0.23
C GLN A 68 11.34 -4.71 0.76
N TRP A 69 10.21 -5.15 1.32
CA TRP A 69 10.01 -6.55 1.69
C TRP A 69 10.07 -7.47 0.47
N GLY A 70 9.44 -7.08 -0.65
CA GLY A 70 9.52 -7.85 -1.90
C GLY A 70 10.95 -8.05 -2.38
N TYR A 71 11.79 -7.01 -2.31
CA TYR A 71 13.21 -7.12 -2.65
C TYR A 71 13.99 -8.06 -1.72
N GLN A 72 13.70 -8.03 -0.41
CA GLN A 72 14.38 -8.89 0.55
C GLN A 72 13.94 -10.36 0.45
N GLN A 73 12.65 -10.62 0.21
CA GLN A 73 12.13 -11.97 -0.06
C GLN A 73 12.79 -12.58 -1.30
N ASN A 74 12.90 -11.80 -2.39
CA ASN A 74 13.58 -12.27 -3.59
C ASN A 74 15.07 -12.58 -3.33
N GLN A 75 15.76 -11.77 -2.52
CA GLN A 75 17.15 -12.04 -2.15
C GLN A 75 17.30 -13.34 -1.36
N ALA A 76 16.45 -13.56 -0.36
CA ALA A 76 16.46 -14.81 0.42
C ALA A 76 16.19 -16.02 -0.49
N ALA A 77 15.21 -15.92 -1.41
CA ALA A 77 14.94 -16.97 -2.38
C ALA A 77 16.13 -17.23 -3.32
N HIS A 78 16.83 -16.19 -3.78
CA HIS A 78 18.03 -16.34 -4.60
C HIS A 78 19.17 -17.03 -3.85
N ALA A 79 19.41 -16.64 -2.59
CA ALA A 79 20.43 -17.27 -1.75
C ALA A 79 20.12 -18.75 -1.50
N LEU A 80 18.87 -19.10 -1.17
CA LEU A 80 18.42 -20.49 -1.00
C LEU A 80 18.56 -21.30 -2.30
N ASN A 81 18.20 -20.71 -3.44
CA ASN A 81 18.38 -21.37 -4.74
C ASN A 81 19.86 -21.61 -5.05
N ARG A 82 20.76 -20.71 -4.64
CA ARG A 82 22.20 -20.86 -4.81
C ARG A 82 22.74 -22.01 -3.96
N ILE A 83 22.35 -22.08 -2.69
CA ILE A 83 22.67 -23.20 -1.79
C ILE A 83 22.20 -24.53 -2.41
N ALA A 84 20.93 -24.60 -2.84
CA ALA A 84 20.36 -25.79 -3.45
C ALA A 84 21.09 -26.21 -4.75
N TYR A 85 21.51 -25.24 -5.57
CA TYR A 85 22.26 -25.49 -6.79
C TYR A 85 23.60 -26.16 -6.52
N TYR A 86 24.38 -25.67 -5.56
CA TYR A 86 25.70 -26.22 -5.25
C TYR A 86 25.61 -27.57 -4.52
N LEU A 87 24.65 -27.75 -3.61
CA LEU A 87 24.38 -29.02 -2.96
C LEU A 87 24.05 -30.13 -3.97
N ARG A 88 23.21 -29.85 -4.97
CA ARG A 88 22.85 -30.82 -6.02
C ARG A 88 24.00 -31.23 -6.92
N ARG A 89 25.06 -30.41 -6.98
CA ARG A 89 26.24 -30.67 -7.80
C ARG A 89 27.38 -31.31 -7.02
N GLU A 90 27.19 -31.60 -5.72
CA GLU A 90 28.25 -32.08 -4.81
C GLU A 90 29.50 -31.20 -4.87
N ALA A 91 29.32 -29.92 -5.19
CA ALA A 91 30.39 -28.99 -5.56
C ALA A 91 30.70 -27.98 -4.44
N MET A 92 30.26 -28.26 -3.21
CA MET A 92 30.42 -27.39 -2.04
C MET A 92 30.94 -28.19 -0.86
N ASP A 93 31.88 -27.59 -0.12
CA ASP A 93 32.30 -28.12 1.15
C ASP A 93 31.31 -27.70 2.26
N ALA A 94 31.28 -28.42 3.38
CA ALA A 94 30.34 -28.17 4.47
C ALA A 94 30.45 -26.73 5.02
N SER A 95 31.66 -26.15 5.01
CA SER A 95 31.91 -24.77 5.43
C SER A 95 31.19 -23.74 4.55
N ASP A 96 31.21 -23.93 3.22
CA ASP A 96 30.58 -23.01 2.27
C ASP A 96 29.05 -23.00 2.43
N VAL A 97 28.47 -24.19 2.70
CA VAL A 97 27.03 -24.33 2.95
C VAL A 97 26.63 -23.62 4.24
N LEU A 98 27.43 -23.76 5.31
CA LEU A 98 27.17 -23.10 6.59
C LEU A 98 27.29 -21.58 6.49
N GLU A 99 28.25 -21.06 5.72
CA GLU A 99 28.41 -19.62 5.51
C GLU A 99 27.23 -19.01 4.72
N GLU A 100 26.81 -19.65 3.63
CA GLU A 100 25.65 -19.19 2.85
C GLU A 100 24.35 -19.32 3.66
N LEU A 101 24.18 -20.38 4.46
CA LEU A 101 23.03 -20.52 5.36
C LEU A 101 22.98 -19.39 6.40
N ALA A 102 24.12 -19.05 7.01
CA ALA A 102 24.24 -17.92 7.93
C ALA A 102 23.99 -16.57 7.24
N SER A 103 24.28 -16.45 5.94
CA SER A 103 23.89 -15.30 5.12
C SER A 103 22.38 -15.19 4.97
N VAL A 104 21.69 -16.30 4.69
CA VAL A 104 20.22 -16.36 4.61
C VAL A 104 19.58 -15.99 5.95
N GLU A 105 20.05 -16.55 7.05
CA GLU A 105 19.53 -16.25 8.40
C GLU A 105 19.62 -14.75 8.71
N ARG A 106 20.76 -14.11 8.41
CA ARG A 106 20.92 -12.66 8.59
C ARG A 106 19.97 -11.84 7.70
N GLN A 107 19.72 -12.28 6.47
CA GLN A 107 18.77 -11.60 5.57
C GLN A 107 17.32 -11.74 6.07
N LEU A 108 16.95 -12.90 6.60
CA LEU A 108 15.64 -13.15 7.19
C LEU A 108 15.42 -12.34 8.47
N GLU A 109 16.45 -12.22 9.32
CA GLU A 109 16.34 -11.41 10.54
C GLU A 109 16.10 -9.93 10.20
N ARG A 110 16.85 -9.39 9.23
CA ARG A 110 16.63 -8.01 8.73
C ARG A 110 15.24 -7.81 8.14
N LEU A 111 14.68 -8.84 7.50
CA LEU A 111 13.32 -8.81 6.98
C LEU A 111 12.31 -8.73 8.12
N ARG A 112 12.51 -9.52 9.18
CA ARG A 112 11.66 -9.54 10.37
C ARG A 112 11.68 -8.20 11.10
N GLU A 113 12.86 -7.63 11.32
CA GLU A 113 13.03 -6.32 11.97
C GLU A 113 12.27 -5.22 11.22
N ARG A 114 12.50 -5.10 9.91
CA ARG A 114 11.76 -4.14 9.08
C ARG A 114 10.28 -4.45 9.10
N ALA A 115 9.91 -5.73 9.15
CA ALA A 115 8.52 -6.10 9.12
C ALA A 115 7.74 -5.61 10.34
N ASP A 116 8.36 -5.72 11.51
CA ASP A 116 7.81 -5.24 12.77
C ASP A 116 7.65 -3.71 12.80
N GLU A 117 8.59 -2.96 12.19
CA GLU A 117 8.51 -1.50 12.07
C GLU A 117 7.27 -1.02 11.30
N ILE A 118 6.83 -1.78 10.31
CA ILE A 118 5.67 -1.43 9.46
C ILE A 118 4.38 -2.00 10.05
N ALA A 119 4.45 -3.18 10.64
CA ALA A 119 3.29 -3.86 11.22
C ALA A 119 2.59 -2.99 12.26
N VAL A 120 3.33 -2.24 13.08
CA VAL A 120 2.76 -1.36 14.11
C VAL A 120 1.97 -0.18 13.52
N PRO A 121 2.51 0.65 12.62
CA PRO A 121 1.74 1.65 11.89
C PRO A 121 0.54 1.10 11.10
N VAL A 122 0.72 0.00 10.35
CA VAL A 122 -0.37 -0.63 9.59
C VAL A 122 -1.51 -1.03 10.51
N ARG A 123 -1.18 -1.67 11.65
CA ARG A 123 -2.16 -2.10 12.64
C ARG A 123 -2.91 -0.91 13.21
N LYS A 124 -2.23 0.19 13.55
CA LYS A 124 -2.87 1.44 14.00
C LYS A 124 -3.85 1.97 12.94
N VAL A 125 -3.48 1.98 11.66
CA VAL A 125 -4.38 2.42 10.57
C VAL A 125 -5.60 1.50 10.46
N ALA A 126 -5.40 0.18 10.48
CA ALA A 126 -6.48 -0.80 10.41
C ALA A 126 -7.44 -0.71 11.62
N GLU A 127 -6.91 -0.52 12.83
CA GLU A 127 -7.67 -0.37 14.07
C GLU A 127 -8.39 0.98 14.17
N SER A 128 -7.87 2.02 13.51
CA SER A 128 -8.46 3.37 13.51
C SER A 128 -9.82 3.45 12.78
N ARG A 129 -10.37 2.34 12.27
CA ARG A 129 -11.64 2.26 11.55
C ARG A 129 -11.76 3.35 10.47
N LEU A 130 -10.68 3.60 9.73
CA LEU A 130 -10.79 4.27 8.44
C LEU A 130 -11.34 3.23 7.48
N LEU A 131 -12.67 3.18 7.39
CA LEU A 131 -13.37 2.46 6.33
C LEU A 131 -12.96 3.11 5.01
N PHE A 132 -11.89 2.60 4.42
CA PHE A 132 -11.70 2.64 2.98
C PHE A 132 -12.81 1.77 2.39
N LEU A 133 -13.91 2.43 2.03
CA LEU A 133 -14.90 1.93 1.12
C LEU A 133 -15.28 3.09 0.20
#